data_AF-A0A317QLE1-F1
#
_entry.id   AF-A0A317QLE1-F1
#
_cell.length_a   1.000
_cell.length_b   1.000
_cell.length_c   1.000
_cell.angle_alpha   90.00
_cell.angle_beta   90.00
_cell.angle_gamma   90.00
#
_symmetry.space_group_name_H-M   'P 1'
#
loop_
_entity.id
_entity.type
_entity.pdbx_description
1 polymer ?
#
loop_
_entity_poly.entity_id
_entity_poly.type
_entity_poly.pdbx_seq_one_letter_code
_entity_poly.pdbx_strand_id
1 'polypeptide(L)'
;MARNTVSRALHDLGLSAWFGGTLANAVALNPAAGEAGKDTGKVANVGWNRWTPVNAVAIGAHLVGSVGQLIGNRGRVAQQEGVAGMSALKTLLTAAALGVTAYSRSLGQVVNGTGSGAANPSSRSGTKPTKRTKAEIAAAQEQLDSLQWVIPALTGALVVVSSYAGEQQRASEVIKGVSRR
;
A
#
# COMPACT_ATOMS: atom_id res chain seq x y z
N MET A 1 30.12 12.86 0.08
CA MET A 1 28.68 12.78 -0.26
C MET A 1 28.40 11.45 -0.94
N ALA A 2 28.01 10.43 -0.17
CA ALA A 2 27.54 9.18 -0.78
C ALA A 2 26.09 9.41 -1.22
N ARG A 3 25.83 9.28 -2.53
CA ARG A 3 24.47 9.39 -3.08
C ARG A 3 23.59 8.29 -2.48
N ASN A 4 22.36 8.61 -2.09
CA ASN A 4 21.38 7.62 -1.59
C ASN A 4 20.55 6.99 -2.72
N THR A 5 21.07 6.92 -3.93
CA THR A 5 20.31 6.53 -5.13
C THR A 5 19.63 5.17 -4.99
N VAL A 6 20.32 4.16 -4.46
CA VAL A 6 19.74 2.82 -4.25
C VAL A 6 18.59 2.86 -3.25
N SER A 7 18.79 3.50 -2.10
CA SER A 7 17.73 3.66 -1.08
C SER A 7 16.54 4.44 -1.62
N ARG A 8 16.76 5.48 -2.44
CA ARG A 8 15.69 6.21 -3.11
C ARG A 8 14.94 5.36 -4.13
N ALA A 9 15.64 4.62 -4.97
CA ALA A 9 15.02 3.74 -5.95
C ALA A 9 14.15 2.66 -5.27
N LEU A 10 14.67 2.00 -4.23
CA LEU A 10 13.91 1.02 -3.44
C LEU A 10 12.65 1.64 -2.81
N HIS A 11 12.81 2.83 -2.22
CA HIS A 11 11.71 3.57 -1.62
C HIS A 11 10.62 3.90 -2.65
N ASP A 12 11.01 4.49 -3.78
CA ASP A 12 10.10 5.07 -4.78
C ASP A 12 9.43 3.98 -5.64
N LEU A 13 10.18 2.95 -6.05
CA LEU A 13 9.62 1.80 -6.77
C LEU A 13 8.69 0.97 -5.88
N GLY A 14 9.10 0.72 -4.63
CA GLY A 14 8.28 -0.01 -3.67
C GLY A 14 6.96 0.69 -3.39
N LEU A 15 6.99 2.00 -3.14
CA LEU A 15 5.78 2.79 -2.89
C LEU A 15 4.89 2.86 -4.13
N SER A 16 5.48 3.09 -5.30
CA SER A 16 4.74 3.16 -6.58
C SER A 16 4.04 1.85 -6.89
N ALA A 17 4.70 0.70 -6.68
CA ALA A 17 4.10 -0.61 -6.90
C ALA A 17 2.99 -0.90 -5.87
N TRP A 18 3.18 -0.56 -4.60
CA TRP A 18 2.17 -0.74 -3.55
C TRP A 18 0.92 0.11 -3.81
N PHE A 19 1.08 1.40 -4.07
CA PHE A 19 -0.02 2.31 -4.43
C PHE A 19 -0.70 1.88 -5.73
N GLY A 20 0.08 1.79 -6.82
CA GLY A 20 -0.46 1.53 -8.15
C GLY A 20 -1.13 0.18 -8.27
N GLY A 21 -0.54 -0.89 -7.69
CA GLY A 21 -1.12 -2.22 -7.77
C GLY A 21 -2.38 -2.39 -6.93
N THR A 22 -2.46 -1.76 -5.76
CA THR A 22 -3.69 -1.79 -4.95
C THR A 22 -4.81 -0.97 -5.60
N LEU A 23 -4.49 0.19 -6.19
CA LEU A 23 -5.44 0.98 -6.98
C LEU A 23 -5.92 0.23 -8.22
N ALA A 24 -5.01 -0.40 -8.97
CA ALA A 24 -5.35 -1.22 -10.12
C ALA A 24 -6.24 -2.41 -9.74
N ASN A 25 -6.05 -3.00 -8.56
CA ASN A 25 -6.95 -4.06 -8.11
C ASN A 25 -8.36 -3.56 -7.81
N ALA A 26 -8.49 -2.39 -7.18
CA ALA A 26 -9.78 -1.79 -6.88
C ALA A 26 -10.54 -1.34 -8.15
N VAL A 27 -9.83 -0.71 -9.09
CA VAL A 27 -10.42 -0.13 -10.31
C VAL A 27 -10.60 -1.14 -11.43
N ALA A 28 -9.70 -2.12 -11.57
CA ALA A 28 -9.69 -3.06 -12.68
C ALA A 28 -9.92 -4.51 -12.25
N LEU A 29 -9.07 -5.09 -11.41
CA LEU A 29 -9.14 -6.54 -11.09
C LEU A 29 -10.49 -6.93 -10.48
N ASN A 30 -10.90 -6.25 -9.41
CA ASN A 30 -12.10 -6.60 -8.65
C ASN A 30 -13.37 -6.44 -9.49
N PRO A 31 -13.58 -5.33 -10.24
CA PRO A 31 -14.69 -5.21 -11.18
C PRO A 31 -14.64 -6.22 -12.31
N ALA A 32 -13.49 -6.38 -12.99
CA ALA A 32 -13.36 -7.29 -14.13
C ALA A 32 -13.60 -8.76 -13.75
N ALA A 33 -13.25 -9.16 -12.52
CA ALA A 33 -13.60 -10.48 -12.03
C ALA A 33 -15.11 -10.73 -12.01
N GLY A 34 -15.94 -9.70 -11.83
CA GLY A 34 -17.40 -9.80 -11.84
C GLY A 34 -18.00 -10.26 -13.17
N GLU A 35 -17.28 -10.08 -14.28
CA GLU A 35 -17.71 -10.51 -15.62
C GLU A 35 -17.59 -12.03 -15.81
N ALA A 36 -16.94 -12.75 -14.88
CA ALA A 36 -16.75 -14.20 -14.95
C ALA A 36 -17.98 -15.01 -14.49
N GLY A 37 -19.07 -14.35 -14.08
CA GLY A 37 -20.31 -15.00 -13.68
C GLY A 37 -20.13 -15.97 -12.50
N LYS A 38 -20.25 -17.28 -12.75
CA LYS A 38 -20.08 -18.30 -11.71
C LYS A 38 -18.65 -18.43 -11.20
N ASP A 39 -17.66 -17.95 -11.95
CA ASP A 39 -16.23 -18.06 -11.62
C ASP A 39 -15.65 -16.76 -11.03
N THR A 40 -16.49 -15.77 -10.70
CA THR A 40 -16.07 -14.45 -10.17
C THR A 40 -15.10 -14.55 -8.99
N GLY A 41 -15.45 -15.32 -7.95
CA GLY A 41 -14.61 -15.48 -6.78
C GLY A 41 -13.27 -16.15 -7.11
N LYS A 42 -13.30 -17.16 -7.98
CA LYS A 42 -12.10 -17.85 -8.47
C LYS A 42 -11.16 -16.91 -9.24
N VAL A 43 -11.69 -16.10 -10.16
CA VAL A 43 -10.90 -15.15 -10.96
C VAL A 43 -10.27 -14.09 -10.07
N ALA A 44 -11.04 -13.51 -9.14
CA ALA A 44 -10.53 -12.55 -8.18
C ALA A 44 -9.40 -13.15 -7.31
N ASN A 45 -9.62 -14.33 -6.74
CA ASN A 45 -8.64 -15.00 -5.90
C ASN A 45 -7.35 -15.35 -6.66
N VAL A 46 -7.46 -15.82 -7.90
CA VAL A 46 -6.29 -16.06 -8.77
C VAL A 46 -5.49 -14.78 -9.01
N GLY A 47 -6.16 -13.67 -9.31
CA GLY A 47 -5.51 -12.37 -9.48
C GLY A 47 -4.79 -11.91 -8.21
N TRP A 48 -5.46 -11.95 -7.07
CA TRP A 48 -4.89 -11.59 -5.78
C TRP A 48 -3.72 -12.50 -5.37
N ASN A 49 -3.79 -13.80 -5.64
CA ASN A 49 -2.70 -14.73 -5.33
C ASN A 49 -1.44 -14.46 -6.15
N ARG A 50 -1.59 -13.99 -7.40
CA ARG A 50 -0.45 -13.56 -8.22
C ARG A 50 0.13 -12.22 -7.74
N TRP A 51 -0.73 -11.28 -7.35
CA TRP A 51 -0.30 -9.97 -6.91
C TRP A 51 0.33 -9.96 -5.51
N THR A 52 -0.18 -10.76 -4.58
CA THR A 52 0.25 -10.77 -3.16
C THR A 52 1.77 -10.87 -2.96
N PRO A 53 2.51 -11.81 -3.57
CA PRO A 53 3.96 -11.88 -3.38
C PRO A 53 4.68 -10.65 -3.96
N VAL A 54 4.21 -10.10 -5.09
CA VAL A 54 4.76 -8.87 -5.68
C VAL A 54 4.55 -7.68 -4.74
N ASN A 55 3.35 -7.57 -4.15
CA ASN A 55 3.04 -6.52 -3.17
C ASN A 55 3.92 -6.64 -1.91
N ALA A 56 4.18 -7.86 -1.43
CA ALA A 56 5.07 -8.08 -0.29
C ALA A 56 6.51 -7.61 -0.58
N VAL A 57 7.03 -7.92 -1.78
CA VAL A 57 8.35 -7.43 -2.23
C VAL A 57 8.36 -5.91 -2.36
N ALA A 58 7.30 -5.31 -2.92
CA ALA A 58 7.17 -3.85 -3.04
C ALA A 58 7.19 -3.15 -1.67
N ILE A 59 6.43 -3.66 -0.71
CA ILE A 59 6.43 -3.17 0.68
C ILE A 59 7.82 -3.32 1.28
N GLY A 60 8.47 -4.48 1.14
CA GLY A 60 9.82 -4.70 1.65
C GLY A 60 10.84 -3.72 1.09
N ALA A 61 10.84 -3.52 -0.23
CA ALA A 61 11.69 -2.54 -0.90
C ALA A 61 11.44 -1.11 -0.37
N HIS A 62 10.16 -0.73 -0.21
CA HIS A 62 9.80 0.57 0.33
C HIS A 62 10.33 0.80 1.76
N LEU A 63 10.24 -0.22 2.62
CA LEU A 63 10.71 -0.14 4.00
C LEU A 63 12.24 -0.04 4.08
N VAL A 64 12.96 -0.89 3.33
CA VAL A 64 14.44 -0.82 3.25
C VAL A 64 14.88 0.55 2.72
N GLY A 65 14.22 1.03 1.66
CA GLY A 65 14.45 2.36 1.12
C GLY A 65 14.19 3.47 2.14
N SER A 66 13.08 3.39 2.88
CA SER A 66 12.71 4.34 3.93
C SER A 66 13.74 4.44 5.04
N VAL A 67 14.24 3.29 5.54
CA VAL A 67 15.28 3.25 6.57
C VAL A 67 16.57 3.89 6.06
N GLY A 68 17.01 3.54 4.83
CA GLY A 68 18.19 4.15 4.22
C GLY A 68 18.07 5.67 4.05
N GLN A 69 16.88 6.16 3.67
CA GLN A 69 16.60 7.58 3.57
C GLN A 69 16.65 8.26 4.93
N LEU A 70 16.09 7.65 5.98
CA LEU A 70 16.09 8.21 7.33
C LEU A 70 17.53 8.34 7.87
N ILE A 71 18.34 7.29 7.74
CA ILE A 71 19.75 7.29 8.15
C ILE A 71 20.52 8.39 7.42
N GLY A 72 20.40 8.45 6.09
CA GLY A 72 21.12 9.45 5.28
C GLY A 72 20.65 10.88 5.49
N ASN A 73 19.44 11.09 6.01
CA ASN A 73 18.89 12.41 6.30
C ASN A 73 18.84 12.74 7.80
N ARG A 74 19.50 11.96 8.67
CA ARG A 74 19.49 12.16 10.13
C ARG A 74 19.84 13.59 10.57
N GLY A 75 20.81 14.21 9.89
CA GLY A 75 21.20 15.60 10.15
C GLY A 75 20.07 16.59 9.83
N ARG A 76 19.33 16.38 8.74
CA ARG A 76 18.18 17.22 8.37
C ARG A 76 17.01 17.01 9.32
N VAL A 77 16.75 15.79 9.76
CA VAL A 77 15.76 15.52 10.81
C VAL A 77 16.12 16.30 12.09
N ALA A 78 17.39 16.28 12.47
CA ALA A 78 17.90 16.94 13.67
C ALA A 78 18.06 18.46 13.56
N GLN A 79 18.21 19.03 12.34
CA GLN A 79 18.60 20.44 12.18
C GLN A 79 17.76 21.27 11.19
N GLN A 80 16.92 20.66 10.36
CA GLN A 80 16.08 21.41 9.41
C GLN A 80 14.63 21.52 9.94
N GLU A 81 14.10 22.74 9.99
CA GLU A 81 12.71 23.01 10.38
C GLU A 81 11.73 22.18 9.52
N GLY A 82 10.69 21.63 10.16
CA GLY A 82 9.64 20.84 9.51
C GLY A 82 10.01 19.42 9.07
N VAL A 83 11.29 19.07 8.94
CA VAL A 83 11.71 17.72 8.47
C VAL A 83 11.40 16.63 9.49
N ALA A 84 11.52 16.92 10.79
CA ALA A 84 11.16 15.96 11.84
C ALA A 84 9.66 15.62 11.83
N GLY A 85 8.80 16.63 11.74
CA GLY A 85 7.34 16.45 11.66
C GLY A 85 6.92 15.72 10.39
N MET A 86 7.50 16.08 9.24
CA MET A 86 7.27 15.35 7.98
C MET A 86 7.68 13.88 8.10
N SER A 87 8.84 13.59 8.70
CA SER A 87 9.34 12.21 8.89
C SER A 87 8.41 11.41 9.80
N ALA A 88 7.88 12.02 10.86
CA ALA A 88 6.89 11.40 11.73
C ALA A 88 5.58 11.10 11.00
N LEU A 89 5.04 12.07 10.24
CA LEU A 89 3.84 11.89 9.43
C LEU A 89 4.01 10.75 8.42
N LYS A 90 5.14 10.71 7.71
CA LYS A 90 5.48 9.66 6.75
C LYS A 90 5.51 8.28 7.43
N THR A 91 6.09 8.20 8.62
CA THR A 91 6.16 6.96 9.41
C THR A 91 4.78 6.49 9.85
N LEU A 92 3.93 7.40 10.34
CA LEU A 92 2.56 7.09 10.74
C LEU A 92 1.71 6.61 9.57
N LEU A 93 1.79 7.28 8.41
CA LEU A 93 1.10 6.84 7.19
C LEU A 93 1.57 5.46 6.73
N THR A 94 2.88 5.20 6.80
CA THR A 94 3.45 3.89 6.46
C THR A 94 2.93 2.80 7.40
N ALA A 95 2.94 3.04 8.72
CA ALA A 95 2.44 2.09 9.71
C ALA A 95 0.94 1.81 9.53
N ALA A 96 0.13 2.85 9.29
CA ALA A 96 -1.28 2.71 8.99
C ALA A 96 -1.51 1.88 7.72
N ALA A 97 -0.80 2.19 6.62
CA ALA A 97 -0.92 1.45 5.38
C ALA A 97 -0.53 -0.03 5.54
N LEU A 98 0.52 -0.32 6.30
CA LEU A 98 0.93 -1.69 6.64
C LEU A 98 -0.17 -2.43 7.41
N GLY A 99 -0.71 -1.80 8.47
CA GLY A 99 -1.77 -2.38 9.29
C GLY A 99 -3.03 -2.71 8.48
N VAL A 100 -3.50 -1.75 7.68
CA VAL A 100 -4.66 -1.92 6.79
C VAL A 100 -4.40 -3.00 5.73
N THR A 101 -3.19 -3.06 5.17
CA THR A 101 -2.82 -4.10 4.19
C THR A 101 -2.79 -5.49 4.83
N ALA A 102 -2.21 -5.63 6.02
CA ALA A 102 -2.17 -6.89 6.76
C ALA A 102 -3.58 -7.36 7.15
N TYR A 103 -4.42 -6.45 7.61
CA TYR A 103 -5.82 -6.73 7.93
C TYR A 103 -6.64 -7.13 6.69
N SER A 104 -6.48 -6.42 5.58
CA SER A 104 -7.07 -6.81 4.30
C SER A 104 -6.62 -8.21 3.88
N ARG A 105 -5.35 -8.57 4.13
CA ARG A 105 -4.86 -9.91 3.82
C ARG A 105 -5.51 -11.01 4.67
N SER A 106 -5.72 -10.78 5.97
CA SER A 106 -6.39 -11.77 6.83
C SER A 106 -7.86 -11.97 6.43
N LEU A 107 -8.58 -10.90 6.09
CA LEU A 107 -9.93 -10.99 5.51
C LEU A 107 -9.93 -11.76 4.18
N GLY A 108 -8.92 -11.51 3.34
CA GLY A 108 -8.72 -12.28 2.11
C GLY A 108 -8.53 -13.78 2.37
N GLN A 109 -7.88 -14.18 3.46
CA GLN A 109 -7.76 -15.59 3.84
C GLN A 109 -9.11 -16.20 4.25
N VAL A 110 -9.96 -15.45 4.95
CA VAL A 110 -11.34 -15.85 5.25
C VAL A 110 -12.13 -16.10 3.95
N VAL A 111 -12.02 -15.19 2.98
CA VAL A 111 -12.68 -15.32 1.67
C VAL A 111 -12.13 -16.50 0.85
N ASN A 112 -10.83 -16.81 0.99
CA ASN A 112 -10.20 -17.93 0.29
C ASN A 112 -10.49 -19.30 0.93
N GLY A 113 -10.93 -19.38 2.18
CA GLY A 113 -11.03 -20.65 2.90
C GLY A 113 -9.65 -21.32 3.11
N THR A 114 -9.51 -22.10 4.18
CA THR A 114 -8.24 -22.76 4.53
C THR A 114 -7.97 -23.96 3.60
N GLY A 115 -7.46 -23.73 2.39
CA GLY A 115 -7.05 -24.80 1.49
C GLY A 115 -6.47 -24.34 0.15
N SER A 116 -5.40 -25.00 -0.30
CA SER A 116 -4.57 -24.71 -1.49
C SER A 116 -5.24 -24.98 -2.85
N GLY A 117 -6.56 -24.86 -2.95
CA GLY A 117 -7.33 -24.89 -4.20
C GLY A 117 -8.11 -23.59 -4.35
N ALA A 118 -8.16 -23.02 -5.56
CA ALA A 118 -8.81 -21.74 -5.81
C ALA A 118 -10.27 -21.74 -5.34
N ALA A 119 -10.52 -21.24 -4.13
CA ALA A 119 -11.86 -21.11 -3.62
C ALA A 119 -12.65 -20.19 -4.54
N ASN A 120 -13.87 -20.60 -4.82
CA ASN A 120 -14.81 -19.85 -5.63
C ASN A 120 -15.97 -19.39 -4.75
N PRO A 121 -15.73 -18.41 -3.84
CA PRO A 121 -16.81 -17.85 -3.06
C PRO A 121 -17.83 -17.24 -4.04
N SER A 122 -19.13 -17.44 -3.75
CA SER A 122 -20.18 -16.74 -4.49
C SER A 122 -19.97 -15.23 -4.32
N SER A 123 -19.83 -14.48 -5.41
CA SER A 123 -19.46 -13.06 -5.37
C SER A 123 -19.95 -12.36 -6.63
N ARG A 124 -20.36 -11.10 -6.49
CA ARG A 124 -20.77 -10.24 -7.60
C ARG A 124 -19.55 -9.56 -8.26
N SER A 125 -18.51 -9.30 -7.48
CA SER A 125 -17.19 -8.82 -7.93
C SER A 125 -16.13 -9.36 -6.97
N GLY A 126 -14.86 -8.97 -7.14
CA GLY A 126 -13.77 -9.44 -6.25
C GLY A 126 -13.97 -9.16 -4.76
N THR A 127 -14.82 -8.19 -4.40
CA THR A 127 -15.10 -7.78 -3.01
C THR A 127 -16.57 -7.67 -2.67
N LYS A 128 -17.50 -7.89 -3.62
CA LYS A 128 -18.94 -7.71 -3.36
C LYS A 128 -19.65 -9.04 -3.21
N PRO A 129 -20.35 -9.29 -2.10
CA PRO A 129 -21.07 -10.54 -1.90
C PRO A 129 -22.35 -10.62 -2.75
N THR A 130 -22.96 -11.80 -2.72
CA THR A 130 -24.28 -12.11 -3.28
C THR A 130 -25.20 -12.63 -2.18
N LYS A 131 -26.50 -12.75 -2.46
CA LYS A 131 -27.46 -13.39 -1.53
C LYS A 131 -27.12 -14.85 -1.19
N ARG A 132 -26.27 -15.51 -1.99
CA ARG A 132 -25.84 -16.91 -1.80
C ARG A 132 -24.51 -17.03 -1.08
N THR A 133 -23.84 -15.91 -0.77
CA THR A 133 -22.56 -15.89 -0.07
C THR A 133 -22.79 -16.22 1.40
N LYS A 134 -21.97 -17.11 1.98
CA LYS A 134 -22.03 -17.44 3.41
C LYS A 134 -21.80 -16.17 4.25
N ALA A 135 -22.51 -16.02 5.37
CA ALA A 135 -22.51 -14.80 6.16
C ALA A 135 -21.10 -14.31 6.56
N GLU A 136 -20.24 -15.21 7.04
CA GLU A 136 -18.85 -14.88 7.39
C GLU A 136 -18.04 -14.36 6.20
N ILE A 137 -18.16 -15.00 5.03
CA ILE A 137 -17.49 -14.58 3.80
C ILE A 137 -18.05 -13.25 3.33
N ALA A 138 -19.37 -13.04 3.43
CA ALA A 138 -20.01 -11.80 3.03
C ALA A 138 -19.52 -10.61 3.87
N ALA A 139 -19.41 -10.78 5.19
CA ALA A 139 -18.87 -9.76 6.08
C ALA A 139 -17.40 -9.44 5.77
N ALA A 140 -16.59 -10.45 5.45
CA ALA A 140 -15.20 -10.23 5.03
C ALA A 140 -15.12 -9.48 3.68
N GLN A 141 -15.99 -9.83 2.73
CA GLN A 141 -16.08 -9.15 1.44
C GLN A 141 -16.48 -7.69 1.56
N GLU A 142 -17.50 -7.36 2.36
CA GLU A 142 -17.93 -5.97 2.59
C GLU A 142 -16.81 -5.10 3.19
N GLN A 143 -16.03 -5.66 4.12
CA GLN A 143 -14.86 -4.97 4.64
C GLN A 143 -13.77 -4.78 3.58
N LEU A 144 -13.48 -5.82 2.78
CA LEU A 144 -12.55 -5.71 1.66
C LEU A 144 -13.01 -4.67 0.62
N ASP A 145 -14.32 -4.52 0.41
CA ASP A 145 -14.90 -3.53 -0.51
C ASP A 145 -14.60 -2.09 -0.07
N SER A 146 -14.48 -1.86 1.24
CA SER A 146 -14.03 -0.58 1.80
C SER A 146 -12.50 -0.45 1.76
N LEU A 147 -11.79 -1.48 2.23
CA LEU A 147 -10.33 -1.46 2.36
C LEU A 147 -9.61 -1.34 1.01
N GLN A 148 -10.21 -1.81 -0.08
CA GLN A 148 -9.65 -1.64 -1.43
C GLN A 148 -9.45 -0.16 -1.81
N TRP A 149 -10.16 0.77 -1.17
CA TRP A 149 -10.01 2.22 -1.38
C TRP A 149 -9.18 2.89 -0.29
N VAL A 150 -9.24 2.39 0.95
CA VAL A 150 -8.44 2.92 2.07
C VAL A 150 -6.94 2.73 1.81
N ILE A 151 -6.52 1.58 1.28
CA ILE A 151 -5.09 1.31 1.03
C ILE A 151 -4.51 2.27 -0.03
N PRO A 152 -5.12 2.46 -1.21
CA PRO A 152 -4.70 3.48 -2.17
C PRO A 152 -4.73 4.90 -1.62
N ALA A 153 -5.70 5.25 -0.77
CA ALA A 153 -5.76 6.58 -0.16
C ALA A 153 -4.55 6.82 0.76
N LEU A 154 -4.23 5.87 1.64
CA LEU A 154 -3.08 5.97 2.55
C LEU A 154 -1.74 5.99 1.80
N THR A 155 -1.57 5.08 0.85
CA THR A 155 -0.34 4.99 0.05
C THR A 155 -0.21 6.16 -0.92
N GLY A 156 -1.30 6.68 -1.47
CA GLY A 156 -1.32 7.91 -2.26
C GLY A 156 -0.97 9.16 -1.44
N ALA A 157 -1.49 9.28 -0.21
CA ALA A 157 -1.07 10.33 0.71
C ALA A 157 0.44 10.22 1.03
N LEU A 158 0.94 9.01 1.19
CA LEU A 158 2.37 8.75 1.39
C LEU A 158 3.22 9.14 0.17
N VAL A 159 2.70 8.98 -1.06
CA VAL A 159 3.32 9.52 -2.29
C VAL A 159 3.40 11.05 -2.23
N VAL A 160 2.30 11.73 -1.89
CA VAL A 160 2.26 13.20 -1.77
C VAL A 160 3.27 13.71 -0.72
N VAL A 161 3.29 13.10 0.47
CA VAL A 161 4.26 13.44 1.53
C VAL A 161 5.69 13.17 1.07
N SER A 162 5.93 12.12 0.31
CA SER A 162 7.27 11.81 -0.25
C SER A 162 7.71 12.83 -1.30
N SER A 163 6.79 13.34 -2.14
CA SER A 163 7.06 14.44 -3.06
C SER A 163 7.41 15.72 -2.30
N TYR A 164 6.63 16.08 -1.26
CA TYR A 164 6.93 17.21 -0.38
C TYR A 164 8.29 17.07 0.32
N ALA A 165 8.63 15.87 0.80
CA ALA A 165 9.93 15.58 1.37
C ALA A 165 11.08 15.79 0.37
N GLY A 166 10.83 15.54 -0.92
CA GLY A 166 11.72 15.83 -2.05
C GLY A 166 11.99 17.32 -2.20
N GLU A 167 10.95 18.15 -2.15
CA GLU A 167 11.05 19.61 -2.20
C GLU A 167 11.88 20.16 -1.03
N GLN A 168 11.68 19.63 0.18
CA GLN A 168 12.48 20.00 1.35
C GLN A 168 13.99 19.67 1.21
N GLN A 169 14.41 18.83 0.26
CA GLN A 169 15.83 18.49 0.05
C GLN A 169 16.54 19.44 -0.91
N ARG A 170 15.81 20.37 -1.56
CA ARG A 170 16.41 21.38 -2.42
C ARG A 170 17.34 22.28 -1.59
N ALA A 171 18.49 22.65 -2.15
CA ALA A 171 19.51 23.39 -1.42
C ALA A 171 18.97 24.68 -0.78
N SER A 172 18.12 25.43 -1.50
CA SER A 172 17.46 26.64 -0.98
C SER A 172 16.58 26.35 0.25
N GLU A 173 15.81 25.26 0.23
CA GLU A 173 14.92 24.86 1.32
C GLU A 173 15.70 24.33 2.53
N VAL A 174 16.83 23.64 2.30
CA VAL A 174 17.73 23.22 3.38
C VAL A 174 18.35 24.42 4.06
N ILE A 175 18.93 25.36 3.30
CA ILE A 175 19.56 26.57 3.87
C ILE A 175 18.54 27.37 4.68
N LYS A 176 17.37 27.64 4.09
CA LYS A 176 16.27 28.36 4.74
C LYS A 176 15.75 27.65 5.99
N GLY A 177 15.59 26.33 5.94
CA GLY A 177 15.08 25.54 7.06
C GLY A 177 16.08 25.33 8.19
N VAL A 178 17.39 25.42 7.92
CA VAL A 178 18.42 25.41 8.96
C VAL A 178 18.58 26.79 9.59
N SER A 179 18.47 27.87 8.81
CA SER A 179 18.61 29.25 9.33
C SER A 179 17.44 29.71 10.20
N ARG A 180 16.28 29.05 10.10
CA ARG A 180 15.06 29.39 10.84
C ARG A 180 14.88 28.57 12.13
N ARG A 181 15.72 27.56 12.35
CA ARG A 181 15.60 26.65 13.47
C ARG A 181 16.21 27.20 14.75
#